data_AF-A0AA44TE44-F1
#
_entry.id   AF-A0AA44TE44-F1
#
_cell.length_a   1.000
_cell.length_b   1.000
_cell.length_c   1.000
_cell.angle_alpha   90.00
_cell.angle_beta   90.00
_cell.angle_gamma   90.00
#
_symmetry.space_group_name_H-M   'P 1'
#
loop_
_entity.id
_entity.type
_entity.pdbx_description
1 polymer ?
#
loop_
_entity_poly.entity_id
_entity_poly.type
_entity_poly.pdbx_seq_one_letter_code
_entity_poly.pdbx_strand_id
1 'polypeptide(L)'
;MLFKKTKKVFLTSICAGALILSAACGNSEKSVGEEKDKNGHTPREMMLDFVQANLQQDDKTMRKLIVDGDKNEVLDPNQGPQNNLTYKDYKVKEYVVDKDTIMYNFISKKPPKNLDKKVQWVKVVRTEGEFKVRSYASPYRNEIDEVANTKPTDEFSSGD
;
A
#
# COMPACT_ATOMS: atom_id res chain seq x y z
N MET A 1 -41.98 51.93 -24.61
CA MET A 1 -43.06 50.97 -24.28
C MET A 1 -42.49 49.57 -24.32
N LEU A 2 -42.64 48.84 -23.21
CA LEU A 2 -42.44 47.39 -23.10
C LEU A 2 -43.24 46.64 -24.19
N PHE A 3 -42.75 45.49 -24.65
CA PHE A 3 -43.47 44.21 -24.49
C PHE A 3 -42.53 43.01 -24.73
N LYS A 4 -42.46 42.14 -23.72
CA LYS A 4 -41.79 40.83 -23.68
C LYS A 4 -42.35 39.87 -24.74
N LYS A 5 -41.52 38.97 -25.28
CA LYS A 5 -41.92 37.57 -25.55
C LYS A 5 -40.78 36.60 -25.27
N THR A 6 -40.89 35.92 -24.13
CA THR A 6 -40.15 34.71 -23.75
C THR A 6 -40.90 33.44 -24.22
N LYS A 7 -40.14 32.35 -24.36
CA LYS A 7 -40.51 30.92 -24.35
C LYS A 7 -40.99 30.30 -25.68
N LYS A 8 -40.22 29.32 -26.17
CA LYS A 8 -40.43 27.87 -25.95
C LYS A 8 -39.41 27.10 -26.80
N VAL A 9 -38.36 26.56 -26.18
CA VAL A 9 -37.58 25.46 -26.80
C VAL A 9 -38.30 24.18 -26.39
N PHE A 10 -38.91 23.53 -27.37
CA PHE A 10 -39.61 22.27 -27.16
C PHE A 10 -38.59 21.16 -26.96
N LEU A 11 -38.70 20.53 -25.79
CA LEU A 11 -38.08 19.29 -25.41
C LEU A 11 -38.72 18.18 -26.26
N THR A 12 -37.97 17.56 -27.17
CA THR A 12 -38.34 16.26 -27.76
C THR A 12 -37.28 15.24 -27.39
N SER A 13 -37.61 14.52 -26.32
CA SER A 13 -37.20 13.15 -26.02
C SER A 13 -37.16 12.30 -27.29
N ILE A 14 -36.06 11.57 -27.49
CA ILE A 14 -36.07 10.18 -27.96
C ILE A 14 -34.85 9.49 -27.32
N CYS A 15 -35.17 8.68 -26.32
CA CYS A 15 -34.31 7.62 -25.82
C CYS A 15 -34.14 6.58 -26.94
N ALA A 16 -32.96 6.49 -27.52
CA ALA A 16 -32.53 5.28 -28.20
C ALA A 16 -31.52 4.59 -27.29
N GLY A 17 -32.02 3.61 -26.52
CA GLY A 17 -31.23 2.78 -25.66
C GLY A 17 -30.22 1.97 -26.47
N ALA A 18 -28.95 2.32 -26.34
CA ALA A 18 -27.91 1.32 -26.47
C ALA A 18 -28.00 0.43 -25.22
N LEU A 19 -28.53 -0.78 -25.43
CA LEU A 19 -28.37 -1.92 -24.53
C LEU A 19 -26.87 -2.18 -24.37
N ILE A 20 -26.22 -1.44 -23.46
CA ILE A 20 -24.91 -1.85 -22.96
C ILE A 20 -25.21 -3.01 -22.03
N LEU A 21 -24.86 -4.18 -22.53
CA LEU A 21 -24.79 -5.46 -21.85
C LEU A 21 -24.56 -5.26 -20.35
N SER A 22 -25.56 -5.65 -19.58
CA SER A 22 -25.44 -5.91 -18.16
C SER A 22 -24.39 -6.99 -17.93
N ALA A 23 -23.13 -6.57 -17.80
CA ALA A 23 -22.18 -7.28 -16.97
C ALA A 23 -22.63 -7.03 -15.51
N ALA A 24 -23.60 -7.82 -15.07
CA ALA A 24 -23.90 -7.93 -13.66
C ALA A 24 -22.69 -8.57 -12.97
N CYS A 25 -22.14 -7.84 -12.00
CA CYS A 25 -21.53 -8.35 -10.79
C CYS A 25 -20.34 -9.31 -10.95
N GLY A 26 -19.23 -8.75 -11.40
CA GLY A 26 -17.92 -9.10 -10.86
C GLY A 26 -17.30 -7.81 -10.34
N ASN A 27 -17.73 -7.31 -9.17
CA ASN A 27 -16.91 -6.36 -8.43
C ASN A 27 -15.64 -7.14 -8.06
N SER A 28 -14.63 -7.11 -8.92
CA SER A 28 -13.25 -7.27 -8.47
C SER A 28 -12.99 -6.02 -7.63
N GLU A 29 -13.42 -6.05 -6.37
CA GLU A 29 -12.95 -5.11 -5.38
C GLU A 29 -11.43 -5.15 -5.47
N LYS A 30 -10.83 -4.09 -6.02
CA LYS A 30 -9.38 -3.96 -5.97
C LYS A 30 -9.02 -4.12 -4.51
N SER A 31 -8.14 -5.07 -4.22
CA SER A 31 -7.57 -5.18 -2.89
C SER A 31 -6.99 -3.82 -2.52
N VAL A 32 -7.14 -3.39 -1.26
CA VAL A 32 -6.53 -2.13 -0.80
C VAL A 32 -5.01 -2.12 -1.09
N GLY A 33 -4.40 -3.32 -1.15
CA GLY A 33 -3.05 -3.56 -1.62
C GLY A 33 -2.69 -3.04 -3.02
N GLU A 34 -3.66 -2.90 -3.92
CA GLU A 34 -3.47 -2.47 -5.32
C GLU A 34 -3.94 -1.03 -5.59
N GLU A 35 -4.46 -0.35 -4.56
CA GLU A 35 -4.82 1.06 -4.68
C GLU A 35 -3.55 1.90 -4.81
N LYS A 36 -3.56 2.86 -5.74
CA LYS A 36 -2.48 3.81 -5.92
C LYS A 36 -2.78 5.11 -5.19
N ASP A 37 -1.76 5.64 -4.52
CA ASP A 37 -1.80 6.96 -3.90
C ASP A 37 -1.67 8.08 -4.95
N LYS A 38 -1.68 9.34 -4.49
CA LYS A 38 -1.59 10.51 -5.39
C LYS A 38 -0.29 10.57 -6.20
N ASN A 39 0.75 9.83 -5.80
CA ASN A 39 2.03 9.73 -6.47
C ASN A 39 2.13 8.46 -7.34
N GLY A 40 1.07 7.64 -7.38
CA GLY A 40 1.03 6.41 -8.17
C GLY A 40 1.60 5.18 -7.48
N HIS A 41 1.93 5.26 -6.19
CA HIS A 41 2.48 4.15 -5.41
C HIS A 41 1.38 3.35 -4.72
N THR A 42 1.55 2.04 -4.67
CA THR A 42 0.73 1.12 -3.90
C THR A 42 1.30 0.92 -2.49
N PRO A 43 0.48 0.53 -1.50
CA PRO A 43 1.00 0.19 -0.17
C PRO A 43 1.93 -1.03 -0.20
N ARG A 44 1.74 -1.95 -1.16
CA ARG A 44 2.65 -3.09 -1.38
C ARG A 44 4.03 -2.63 -1.80
N GLU A 45 4.12 -1.70 -2.75
CA GLU A 45 5.40 -1.10 -3.17
C GLU A 45 6.10 -0.42 -1.98
N MET A 46 5.38 0.37 -1.18
CA MET A 46 5.96 1.03 0.01
C MET A 46 6.51 0.04 1.03
N MET A 47 5.83 -1.08 1.25
CA MET A 47 6.31 -2.14 2.12
C MET A 47 7.55 -2.83 1.56
N LEU A 48 7.54 -3.21 0.27
CA LEU A 48 8.68 -3.89 -0.37
C LEU A 48 9.92 -3.01 -0.41
N ASP A 49 9.76 -1.73 -0.76
CA ASP A 49 10.84 -0.74 -0.77
C ASP A 49 11.45 -0.58 0.63
N PHE A 50 10.60 -0.56 1.67
CA PHE A 50 11.07 -0.48 3.05
C PHE A 50 11.81 -1.74 3.49
N VAL A 51 11.29 -2.93 3.20
CA VAL A 51 11.95 -4.20 3.52
C VAL A 51 13.31 -4.28 2.83
N GLN A 52 13.41 -3.84 1.58
CA GLN A 52 14.65 -3.80 0.81
C GLN A 52 15.63 -2.76 1.38
N ALA A 53 15.17 -1.55 1.71
CA ALA A 53 16.01 -0.51 2.32
C ALA A 53 16.54 -0.95 3.69
N ASN A 54 15.71 -1.59 4.51
CA ASN A 54 16.11 -2.17 5.80
C ASN A 54 17.18 -3.26 5.63
N LEU A 55 17.02 -4.15 4.64
CA LEU A 55 18.01 -5.17 4.30
C LEU A 55 19.37 -4.55 3.91
N GLN A 56 19.31 -3.45 3.16
CA GLN A 56 20.50 -2.74 2.68
C GLN A 56 21.10 -1.75 3.67
N GLN A 57 20.45 -1.54 4.83
CA GLN A 57 20.79 -0.48 5.79
C GLN A 57 20.80 0.92 5.14
N ASP A 58 19.87 1.16 4.21
CA ASP A 58 19.67 2.44 3.51
C ASP A 58 18.75 3.37 4.32
N ASP A 59 19.34 4.02 5.32
CA ASP A 59 18.65 4.94 6.23
C ASP A 59 18.03 6.12 5.49
N LYS A 60 18.71 6.64 4.46
CA LYS A 60 18.22 7.73 3.61
C LYS A 60 16.91 7.36 2.93
N THR A 61 16.80 6.13 2.42
CA THR A 61 15.55 5.64 1.79
C THR A 61 14.50 5.33 2.84
N MET A 62 14.84 4.63 3.93
CA MET A 62 13.89 4.34 5.02
C MET A 62 13.25 5.62 5.57
N ARG A 63 14.04 6.68 5.80
CA ARG A 63 13.56 7.98 6.30
C ARG A 63 12.52 8.65 5.41
N LYS A 64 12.55 8.40 4.09
CA LYS A 64 11.55 8.92 3.13
C LYS A 64 10.25 8.13 3.14
N LEU A 65 10.33 6.84 3.44
CA LEU A 65 9.21 5.91 3.46
C LEU A 65 8.43 5.96 4.78
N ILE A 66 9.11 6.24 5.89
CA ILE A 66 8.51 6.24 7.24
C ILE A 66 7.79 7.56 7.53
N VAL A 67 6.66 7.53 8.24
CA VAL A 67 5.97 8.74 8.74
C VAL A 67 6.37 9.13 10.16
N ASP A 68 6.68 8.18 11.05
CA ASP A 68 7.05 8.45 12.44
C ASP A 68 8.18 9.48 12.59
N GLY A 69 8.06 10.35 13.60
CA GLY A 69 8.94 11.50 13.79
C GLY A 69 10.32 11.19 14.35
N ASP A 70 10.46 10.05 15.03
CA ASP A 70 11.72 9.56 15.61
C ASP A 70 12.76 9.16 14.55
N LYS A 71 12.32 8.93 13.30
CA LYS A 71 13.21 8.65 12.16
C LYS A 71 14.32 9.69 11.97
N ASN A 72 14.09 10.94 12.39
CA ASN A 72 15.10 12.01 12.25
C ASN A 72 16.23 11.89 13.28
N GLU A 73 15.99 11.18 14.39
CA GLU A 73 16.94 10.94 15.47
C GLU A 73 17.68 9.62 15.28
N VAL A 74 17.01 8.61 14.70
CA VAL A 74 17.54 7.24 14.59
C VAL A 74 18.21 6.97 13.24
N LEU A 75 17.80 7.64 12.15
CA LEU A 75 18.26 7.34 10.78
C LEU A 75 19.13 8.46 10.21
N ASP A 76 20.32 8.12 9.71
CA ASP A 76 21.22 9.08 9.05
C ASP A 76 20.64 9.49 7.67
N PRO A 77 20.32 10.79 7.44
CA PRO A 77 19.79 11.26 6.16
C PRO A 77 20.72 11.07 4.96
N ASN A 78 22.02 10.87 5.20
CA ASN A 78 23.04 10.77 4.17
C ASN A 78 23.52 9.34 3.92
N GLN A 79 23.18 8.39 4.80
CA GLN A 79 23.56 7.00 4.66
C GLN A 79 22.66 6.32 3.62
N GLY A 80 23.23 6.07 2.44
CA GLY A 80 22.61 5.25 1.39
C GLY A 80 22.77 3.74 1.67
N PRO A 81 22.53 2.87 0.66
CA PRO A 81 22.72 1.43 0.78
C PRO A 81 24.15 1.07 1.22
N GLN A 82 24.26 0.24 2.26
CA GLN A 82 25.53 -0.28 2.78
C GLN A 82 25.92 -1.63 2.15
N ASN A 83 24.98 -2.27 1.47
CA ASN A 83 25.20 -3.55 0.79
C ASN A 83 24.25 -3.73 -0.40
N ASN A 84 24.51 -4.76 -1.21
CA ASN A 84 23.73 -5.08 -2.41
C ASN A 84 22.85 -6.31 -2.21
N LEU A 85 22.50 -6.64 -0.96
CA LEU A 85 21.68 -7.81 -0.66
C LEU A 85 20.25 -7.59 -1.17
N THR A 86 19.58 -8.69 -1.51
CA THR A 86 18.18 -8.70 -1.96
C THR A 86 17.50 -9.99 -1.54
N TYR A 87 16.20 -9.93 -1.27
CA TYR A 87 15.37 -11.11 -1.02
C TYR A 87 14.97 -11.75 -2.35
N LYS A 88 15.51 -12.93 -2.65
CA LYS A 88 15.22 -13.65 -3.90
C LYS A 88 13.94 -14.49 -3.85
N ASP A 89 13.57 -14.97 -2.67
CA ASP A 89 12.41 -15.85 -2.49
C ASP A 89 11.71 -15.48 -1.18
N TYR A 90 10.50 -14.95 -1.31
CA TYR A 90 9.68 -14.53 -0.18
C TYR A 90 8.21 -14.87 -0.40
N LYS A 91 7.47 -14.86 0.71
CA LYS A 91 6.01 -14.86 0.74
C LYS A 91 5.56 -13.70 1.62
N VAL A 92 4.52 -12.99 1.21
CA VAL A 92 3.91 -11.91 1.97
C VAL A 92 2.47 -12.28 2.26
N LYS A 93 2.05 -12.04 3.50
CA LYS A 93 0.63 -12.04 3.88
C LYS A 93 0.19 -10.60 4.12
N GLU A 94 -0.89 -10.20 3.48
CA GLU A 94 -1.51 -8.87 3.61
C GLU A 94 -2.72 -8.96 4.53
N TYR A 95 -2.83 -8.01 5.45
CA TYR A 95 -3.94 -7.88 6.40
C TYR A 95 -4.44 -6.44 6.34
N VAL A 96 -5.61 -6.23 5.73
CA VAL A 96 -6.27 -4.92 5.77
C VAL A 96 -6.89 -4.75 7.15
N VAL A 97 -6.35 -3.81 7.94
CA VAL A 97 -6.82 -3.52 9.30
C VAL A 97 -8.01 -2.59 9.23
N ASP A 98 -7.90 -1.55 8.41
CA ASP A 98 -8.98 -0.60 8.10
C ASP A 98 -8.69 0.07 6.74
N LYS A 99 -9.48 1.08 6.37
CA LYS A 99 -9.35 1.79 5.08
C LYS A 99 -8.03 2.53 4.88
N ASP A 100 -7.35 2.87 5.97
CA ASP A 100 -6.13 3.67 5.98
C ASP A 100 -4.92 2.86 6.46
N THR A 101 -5.11 1.63 6.94
CA THR A 101 -4.06 0.82 7.58
C THR A 101 -4.01 -0.59 7.02
N ILE A 102 -2.82 -0.99 6.57
CA ILE A 102 -2.54 -2.35 6.12
C ILE A 102 -1.31 -2.86 6.86
N MET A 103 -1.38 -4.11 7.31
CA MET A 103 -0.25 -4.78 7.93
C MET A 103 0.21 -5.95 7.07
N TYR A 104 1.53 -6.08 6.94
CA TYR A 104 2.19 -7.07 6.13
C TYR A 104 3.06 -7.97 6.99
N ASN A 105 2.99 -9.27 6.73
CA ASN A 105 3.93 -10.25 7.25
C ASN A 105 4.83 -10.71 6.10
N PHE A 106 6.02 -10.13 6.00
CA PHE A 106 7.03 -10.49 5.01
C PHE A 106 7.85 -11.67 5.53
N ILE A 107 7.84 -12.77 4.78
CA ILE A 107 8.51 -14.03 5.16
C ILE A 107 9.53 -14.38 4.08
N SER A 108 10.81 -14.24 4.41
CA SER A 108 11.90 -14.69 3.55
C SER A 108 12.06 -16.20 3.63
N LYS A 109 11.89 -16.91 2.50
CA LYS A 109 12.11 -18.36 2.44
C LYS A 109 13.60 -18.72 2.45
N LYS A 110 14.43 -17.83 1.88
CA LYS A 110 15.89 -17.98 1.79
C LYS A 110 16.57 -16.66 2.15
N PRO A 111 16.71 -16.33 3.46
CA PRO A 111 17.37 -15.09 3.87
C PRO A 111 18.84 -15.09 3.40
N PRO A 112 19.42 -13.92 3.07
CA PRO A 112 20.84 -13.82 2.79
C PRO A 112 21.69 -14.35 3.94
N LYS A 113 22.86 -14.91 3.63
CA LYS A 113 23.80 -15.45 4.63
C LYS A 113 24.10 -14.33 5.65
N ASN A 114 23.95 -14.63 6.95
CA ASN A 114 24.14 -13.73 8.11
C ASN A 114 22.92 -12.90 8.55
N LEU A 115 21.70 -13.21 8.08
CA LEU A 115 20.46 -12.62 8.61
C LEU A 115 19.59 -13.67 9.30
N ASP A 116 19.36 -13.48 10.60
CA ASP A 116 18.46 -14.32 11.40
C ASP A 116 16.98 -14.09 11.09
N LYS A 117 16.62 -12.93 10.55
CA LYS A 117 15.22 -12.53 10.38
C LYS A 117 14.63 -13.15 9.11
N LYS A 118 13.98 -14.29 9.32
CA LYS A 118 13.08 -14.93 8.35
C LYS A 118 11.74 -14.21 8.21
N VAL A 119 11.39 -13.34 9.16
CA VAL A 119 10.06 -12.73 9.27
C VAL A 119 10.19 -11.25 9.65
N GLN A 120 9.49 -10.37 8.94
CA GLN A 120 9.39 -8.94 9.22
C GLN A 120 7.94 -8.49 9.11
N TRP A 121 7.42 -7.87 10.18
CA TRP A 121 6.11 -7.23 10.16
C TRP A 121 6.27 -5.76 9.80
N VAL A 122 5.43 -5.28 8.88
CA VAL A 122 5.45 -3.89 8.40
C VAL A 122 4.03 -3.35 8.40
N LYS A 123 3.83 -2.20 9.02
CA LYS A 123 2.55 -1.48 9.01
C LYS A 123 2.65 -0.32 8.04
N VAL A 124 1.80 -0.30 7.03
CA VAL A 124 1.66 0.80 6.06
C VAL A 124 0.38 1.56 6.40
N VAL A 125 0.47 2.89 6.41
CA VAL A 125 -0.62 3.79 6.72
C VAL A 125 -0.79 4.82 5.61
N ARG A 126 -2.03 5.22 5.35
CA ARG A 126 -2.36 6.33 4.45
C ARG A 126 -2.28 7.65 5.22
N THR A 127 -1.48 8.58 4.73
CA THR A 127 -1.26 9.90 5.32
C THR A 127 -1.33 10.96 4.24
N GLU A 128 -2.24 11.92 4.33
CA GLU A 128 -2.35 13.03 3.37
C GLU A 128 -2.42 12.58 1.89
N GLY A 129 -3.11 11.45 1.66
CA GLY A 129 -3.26 10.86 0.33
C GLY A 129 -2.02 10.15 -0.22
N GLU A 130 -1.02 9.85 0.62
CA GLU A 130 0.16 9.02 0.33
C GLU A 130 0.19 7.77 1.22
N PHE A 131 0.75 6.67 0.72
CA PHE A 131 1.08 5.55 1.59
C PHE A 131 2.49 5.71 2.17
N LYS A 132 2.62 5.46 3.48
CA LYS A 132 3.89 5.49 4.21
C LYS A 132 3.99 4.30 5.14
N VAL A 133 5.21 3.85 5.41
CA VAL A 133 5.44 2.90 6.52
C VAL A 133 5.28 3.66 7.83
N ARG A 134 4.59 3.06 8.80
CA ARG A 134 4.33 3.71 10.10
C ARG A 134 5.64 4.04 10.79
N SER A 135 6.46 3.03 11.05
CA SER A 135 7.69 3.13 11.86
C SER A 135 8.82 2.30 11.28
N TYR A 136 10.06 2.63 11.64
CA TYR A 136 11.21 1.76 11.39
C TYR A 136 11.16 0.49 12.26
N ALA A 137 10.54 0.59 13.44
CA ALA A 137 10.35 -0.52 14.35
C ALA A 137 9.22 -1.44 13.86
N SER A 138 9.30 -2.72 14.23
CA SER A 138 8.19 -3.64 14.04
C SER A 138 6.94 -3.11 14.77
N PRO A 139 5.73 -3.33 14.21
CA PRO A 139 4.48 -3.06 14.93
C PRO A 139 4.47 -3.73 16.31
N TYR A 140 3.67 -3.18 17.24
CA TYR A 140 3.60 -3.75 18.58
C TYR A 140 3.03 -5.17 18.53
N ARG A 141 3.47 -6.01 19.48
CA ARG A 141 3.09 -7.42 19.50
C ARG A 141 1.58 -7.65 19.58
N ASN A 142 0.87 -6.83 20.35
CA ASN A 142 -0.59 -6.91 20.44
C ASN A 142 -1.27 -6.63 19.11
N GLU A 143 -0.80 -5.64 18.33
CA GLU A 143 -1.33 -5.38 16.99
C GLU A 143 -1.09 -6.58 16.06
N ILE A 144 0.11 -7.16 16.12
CA ILE A 144 0.45 -8.37 15.35
C ILE A 144 -0.48 -9.52 15.72
N ASP A 145 -0.67 -9.79 17.01
CA ASP A 145 -1.51 -10.88 17.49
C ASP A 145 -2.99 -10.70 17.10
N GLU A 146 -3.48 -9.46 17.02
CA GLU A 146 -4.83 -9.14 16.57
C GLU A 146 -5.09 -9.59 15.12
N VAL A 147 -4.13 -9.38 14.20
CA VAL A 147 -4.32 -9.77 12.80
C VAL A 147 -3.79 -11.17 12.48
N ALA A 148 -2.74 -11.63 13.15
CA ALA A 148 -2.07 -12.89 12.85
C ALA A 148 -2.98 -14.11 13.09
N ASN A 149 -3.98 -13.96 13.97
CA ASN A 149 -5.01 -14.95 14.26
C ASN A 149 -6.19 -14.91 13.27
N THR A 150 -6.17 -14.02 12.29
CA THR A 150 -7.20 -13.91 11.23
C THR A 150 -6.68 -14.45 9.89
N LYS A 151 -7.61 -14.69 8.95
CA LYS A 151 -7.24 -15.06 7.59
C LYS A 151 -6.65 -13.83 6.88
N PRO A 152 -5.49 -13.94 6.20
CA PRO A 152 -4.97 -12.86 5.36
C PRO A 152 -6.00 -12.39 4.35
N THR A 153 -6.04 -11.10 4.10
CA THR A 153 -6.84 -10.49 3.03
C THR A 153 -6.31 -10.93 1.67
N ASP A 154 -4.98 -10.99 1.54
CA ASP A 154 -4.31 -11.50 0.35
C ASP A 154 -2.96 -12.16 0.70
N GLU A 155 -2.44 -12.98 -0.21
CA GLU A 155 -1.11 -13.56 -0.13
C GLU A 155 -0.43 -13.51 -1.49
N PHE A 156 0.83 -13.06 -1.52
CA PHE A 156 1.65 -13.03 -2.72
C PHE A 156 3.09 -13.42 -2.43
N SER A 157 3.88 -13.60 -3.47
CA SER A 157 5.24 -14.11 -3.42
C SER A 157 6.09 -13.42 -4.46
N SER A 158 7.40 -13.62 -4.39
CA SER A 158 8.35 -13.00 -5.30
C SER A 158 8.25 -13.46 -6.78
N GLY A 159 7.39 -14.44 -7.09
CA GLY A 159 7.22 -14.99 -8.43
C GLY A 159 5.85 -14.73 -9.06
N ASP A 160 4.97 -14.00 -8.36
CA ASP A 160 3.68 -13.55 -8.87
C ASP A 160 3.86 -12.27 -9.71
#